data_AF-A0A3P8Q734-F1
#
_entry.id   AF-A0A3P8Q734-F1
#
_cell.length_a   1.000
_cell.length_b   1.000
_cell.length_c   1.000
_cell.angle_alpha   90.00
_cell.angle_beta   90.00
_cell.angle_gamma   90.00
#
_symmetry.space_group_name_H-M   'P 1'
#
loop_
_entity.id
_entity.type
_entity.pdbx_description
1 polymer ?
#
loop_
_entity_poly.entity_id
_entity_poly.type
_entity_poly.pdbx_seq_one_letter_code
_entity_poly.pdbx_strand_id
1 'polypeptide(L)'
;MAAWKMKAMLSFVFQTHSCSQDINRDAPAAEPHSPLEQHQRLIASAGSSSVNRQSINMDTEWTASLWLDTFNELLNEDNELDYGDRWTLNFNYNQTDRVTEEERRRGWKVSTYCARGNFECASCTRTWASARVVLVFRYRLLRGQGTVIMRPFGQACIRCRGNKFNLPGFAEKEVEQALLRQFYKIRKNCYREEDDDEDSGRSSSESEARTKPHEKNLCQACRMGICCVDDEDDD
;
A
#
# COMPACT_ATOMS: atom_id res chain seq x y z
N MET A 1 -12.96 49.34 -28.92
CA MET A 1 -14.34 49.82 -29.17
C MET A 1 -15.30 48.74 -28.72
N ALA A 2 -16.23 49.12 -27.83
CA ALA A 2 -17.57 48.58 -27.53
C ALA A 2 -17.78 47.04 -27.52
N ALA A 3 -18.07 46.36 -26.40
CA ALA A 3 -19.18 46.46 -25.43
C ALA A 3 -20.52 45.87 -25.92
N TRP A 4 -20.96 44.75 -25.31
CA TRP A 4 -22.27 44.56 -24.66
C TRP A 4 -22.27 43.24 -23.87
N LYS A 5 -22.42 43.26 -22.53
CA LYS A 5 -23.64 43.41 -21.69
C LYS A 5 -24.55 42.16 -21.76
N MET A 6 -25.17 41.64 -20.70
CA MET A 6 -25.18 41.88 -19.25
C MET A 6 -26.10 40.80 -18.63
N LYS A 7 -25.85 40.47 -17.36
CA LYS A 7 -26.79 40.17 -16.25
C LYS A 7 -27.85 39.06 -16.40
N ALA A 8 -27.82 38.17 -15.42
CA ALA A 8 -28.99 37.89 -14.59
C ALA A 8 -28.56 37.62 -13.14
N MET A 9 -28.97 38.51 -12.23
CA MET A 9 -29.08 38.25 -10.80
C MET A 9 -30.54 37.91 -10.52
N LEU A 10 -30.80 36.85 -9.76
CA LEU A 10 -32.05 36.68 -9.03
C LEU A 10 -31.75 36.08 -7.65
N SER A 11 -31.97 36.92 -6.65
CA SER A 11 -32.06 36.61 -5.23
C SER A 11 -33.37 35.86 -4.93
N PHE A 12 -33.33 34.84 -4.08
CA PHE A 12 -34.46 34.37 -3.28
C PHE A 12 -33.93 34.01 -1.89
N VAL A 13 -34.04 34.92 -0.94
CA VAL A 13 -35.06 34.97 0.14
C VAL A 13 -34.95 33.78 1.09
N PHE A 14 -34.29 34.04 2.22
CA PHE A 14 -34.39 33.28 3.46
C PHE A 14 -35.79 33.44 4.03
N GLN A 15 -36.47 32.33 4.33
CA GLN A 15 -37.62 32.31 5.22
C GLN A 15 -37.31 31.31 6.34
N THR A 16 -36.95 31.81 7.52
CA THR A 16 -36.90 31.02 8.75
C THR A 16 -38.28 31.08 9.41
N HIS A 17 -38.92 29.93 9.55
CA HIS A 17 -40.07 29.78 10.45
C HIS A 17 -39.57 29.35 11.83
N SER A 18 -39.90 30.15 12.83
CA SER A 18 -39.84 29.82 14.24
C SER A 18 -41.08 29.01 14.61
N CYS A 19 -40.88 27.83 15.19
CA CYS A 19 -41.92 27.12 15.94
C CYS A 19 -41.25 26.38 17.09
N SER A 20 -41.37 26.94 18.29
CA SER A 20 -41.12 26.26 19.56
C SER A 20 -42.16 25.17 19.77
N GLN A 21 -41.73 23.98 20.17
CA GLN A 21 -42.52 23.04 20.96
C GLN A 21 -41.58 22.16 21.79
N ASP A 22 -41.73 22.28 23.10
CA ASP A 22 -41.13 21.44 24.13
C ASP A 22 -41.69 20.01 24.05
N ILE A 23 -40.80 19.01 24.05
CA ILE A 23 -41.13 17.64 24.46
C ILE A 23 -40.02 17.08 25.36
N ASN A 24 -40.38 16.85 26.63
CA ASN A 24 -39.65 15.99 27.55
C ASN A 24 -39.50 14.59 26.94
N ARG A 25 -38.31 14.00 27.01
CA ARG A 25 -38.11 12.54 27.16
C ARG A 25 -36.65 12.15 27.40
N ASP A 26 -36.45 11.52 28.55
CA ASP A 26 -35.54 10.41 28.83
C ASP A 26 -34.05 10.58 28.49
N ALA A 27 -33.26 10.78 29.56
CA ALA A 27 -31.83 10.59 29.58
C ALA A 27 -31.48 9.11 29.27
N PRO A 28 -30.64 8.82 28.25
CA PRO A 28 -30.09 7.49 28.10
C PRO A 28 -28.95 7.28 29.10
N ALA A 29 -29.01 6.12 29.75
CA ALA A 29 -28.00 5.58 30.65
C ALA A 29 -26.61 5.55 29.98
N ALA A 30 -25.57 5.74 30.78
CA ALA A 30 -24.18 5.66 30.38
C ALA A 30 -23.88 4.29 29.71
N GLU A 31 -23.61 4.33 28.41
CA GLU A 31 -23.09 3.20 27.64
C GLU A 31 -21.68 2.79 28.16
N PRO A 32 -21.34 1.50 28.18
CA PRO A 32 -20.05 1.04 28.64
C PRO A 32 -18.95 1.47 27.66
N HIS A 33 -17.96 2.19 28.18
CA HIS A 33 -16.80 2.68 27.42
C HIS A 33 -16.18 1.61 26.52
N SER A 34 -15.96 1.97 25.25
CA SER A 34 -15.22 1.19 24.27
C SER A 34 -13.81 0.85 24.80
N PRO A 35 -13.28 -0.37 24.54
CA PRO A 35 -11.91 -0.77 24.94
C PRO A 35 -10.79 0.18 24.48
N LEU A 36 -11.07 1.06 23.50
CA LEU A 36 -10.13 2.06 22.98
C LEU A 36 -9.95 3.28 23.89
N GLU A 37 -10.97 3.69 24.66
CA GLU A 37 -10.85 4.87 25.54
C GLU A 37 -10.11 4.56 26.85
N GLN A 38 -10.07 3.29 27.26
CA GLN A 38 -9.28 2.88 28.44
C GLN A 38 -7.77 2.85 28.15
N HIS A 39 -7.37 2.64 26.88
CA HIS A 39 -5.96 2.63 26.48
C HIS A 39 -5.34 4.04 26.52
N GLN A 40 -6.14 5.09 26.26
CA GLN A 40 -5.66 6.47 26.24
C GLN A 40 -5.49 7.09 27.64
N ARG A 41 -6.16 6.58 28.69
CA ARG A 41 -5.98 7.06 30.08
C ARG A 41 -4.80 6.42 30.81
N LEU A 42 -4.28 5.27 30.35
CA LEU A 42 -3.12 4.61 30.96
C LEU A 42 -1.77 5.23 30.57
N ILE A 43 -1.73 6.06 29.52
CA ILE A 43 -0.48 6.69 29.04
C ILE A 43 -0.12 7.96 29.84
N ALA A 44 -1.06 8.55 30.57
CA ALA A 44 -0.86 9.82 31.27
C ALA A 44 -0.25 9.72 32.69
N SER A 45 0.09 8.53 33.19
CA SER A 45 0.49 8.37 34.61
C SER A 45 1.77 7.58 34.88
N ALA A 46 2.67 7.40 33.90
CA ALA A 46 3.97 6.79 34.15
C ALA A 46 5.10 7.78 33.82
N GLY A 47 5.59 8.44 34.87
CA GLY A 47 6.78 9.28 34.84
C GLY A 47 8.05 8.49 34.49
N SER A 48 9.04 9.24 34.04
CA SER A 48 10.39 8.83 33.64
C SER A 48 10.91 7.59 34.35
N SER A 49 11.11 6.53 33.58
CA SER A 49 12.07 5.48 33.87
C SER A 49 12.80 5.20 32.57
N SER A 50 14.14 5.31 32.62
CA SER A 50 15.04 5.04 31.52
C SER A 50 14.82 3.61 31.01
N VAL A 51 14.09 3.46 29.90
CA VAL A 51 13.94 2.16 29.24
C VAL A 51 14.95 2.10 28.10
N ASN A 52 15.93 1.23 28.32
CA ASN A 52 16.89 0.71 27.37
C ASN A 52 16.22 0.54 25.99
N ARG A 53 16.60 1.35 25.01
CA ARG A 53 16.17 1.25 23.61
C ARG A 53 16.76 -0.04 23.05
N GLN A 54 16.08 -1.16 23.29
CA GLN A 54 16.25 -2.37 22.51
C GLN A 54 15.90 -1.99 21.07
N SER A 55 16.88 -2.16 20.18
CA SER A 55 16.72 -2.00 18.73
C SER A 55 15.60 -2.94 18.27
N ILE A 56 14.39 -2.42 18.19
CA ILE A 56 13.30 -3.05 17.46
C ILE A 56 13.81 -3.10 16.02
N ASN A 57 13.98 -4.31 15.48
CA ASN A 57 14.33 -4.51 14.09
C ASN A 57 13.12 -4.09 13.25
N MET A 58 12.94 -2.78 13.02
CA MET A 58 11.84 -2.20 12.25
C MET A 58 11.74 -2.81 10.84
N ASP A 59 12.84 -3.37 10.34
CA ASP A 59 12.94 -3.93 8.99
C ASP A 59 12.31 -5.32 8.84
N THR A 60 11.89 -6.00 9.92
CA THR A 60 11.25 -7.32 9.86
C THR A 60 9.73 -7.27 9.96
N GLU A 61 9.16 -6.14 10.39
CA GLU A 61 7.72 -5.97 10.55
C GLU A 61 7.05 -5.45 9.28
N TRP A 62 5.96 -6.10 8.87
CA TRP A 62 5.09 -5.57 7.82
C TRP A 62 4.36 -4.33 8.32
N THR A 63 4.75 -3.17 7.81
CA THR A 63 4.18 -1.88 8.22
C THR A 63 3.38 -1.27 7.06
N ALA A 64 2.05 -1.40 7.10
CA ALA A 64 1.18 -0.85 6.05
C ALA A 64 1.23 0.68 5.96
N SER A 65 1.46 1.38 7.08
CA SER A 65 1.57 2.85 7.09
C SER A 65 2.78 3.33 6.30
N LEU A 66 3.94 2.68 6.42
CA LEU A 66 5.14 3.00 5.63
C LEU A 66 4.82 3.06 4.13
N TRP A 67 4.08 2.07 3.60
CA TRP A 67 3.66 2.06 2.21
C TRP A 67 2.68 3.18 1.84
N LEU A 68 1.75 3.51 2.74
CA LEU A 68 0.79 4.59 2.50
C LEU A 68 1.46 5.97 2.56
N ASP A 69 2.35 6.16 3.52
CA ASP A 69 3.07 7.41 3.74
C ASP A 69 4.00 7.69 2.56
N THR A 70 4.86 6.74 2.19
CA THR A 70 5.73 6.87 1.00
C THR A 70 4.92 7.03 -0.29
N PHE A 71 3.78 6.35 -0.45
CA PHE A 71 2.91 6.55 -1.63
C PHE A 71 2.37 7.98 -1.71
N ASN A 72 1.97 8.54 -0.57
CA ASN A 72 1.43 9.91 -0.52
C ASN A 72 2.54 10.96 -0.69
N GLU A 73 3.73 10.72 -0.17
CA GLU A 73 4.90 11.58 -0.39
C GLU A 73 5.24 11.64 -1.88
N LEU A 74 5.46 10.49 -2.52
CA LEU A 74 5.75 10.41 -3.96
C LEU A 74 4.63 11.05 -4.82
N LEU A 75 3.37 10.93 -4.39
CA LEU A 75 2.23 11.49 -5.12
C LEU A 75 2.11 13.01 -4.96
N ASN A 76 2.25 13.53 -3.74
CA ASN A 76 1.87 14.91 -3.41
C ASN A 76 3.08 15.85 -3.30
N GLU A 77 4.26 15.34 -2.91
CA GLU A 77 5.47 16.13 -2.74
C GLU A 77 6.34 16.04 -4.00
N ASP A 78 6.56 14.82 -4.50
CA ASP A 78 7.42 14.59 -5.68
C ASP A 78 6.67 14.69 -7.01
N ASN A 79 5.35 14.81 -6.98
CA ASN A 79 4.49 14.99 -8.16
C ASN A 79 4.66 13.87 -9.21
N GLU A 80 4.92 12.65 -8.78
CA GLU A 80 5.17 11.51 -9.69
C GLU A 80 3.98 11.15 -10.61
N LEU A 81 2.78 11.65 -10.30
CA LEU A 81 1.55 11.51 -11.09
C LEU A 81 0.79 12.85 -11.22
N ASP A 82 1.45 13.90 -11.71
CA ASP A 82 0.88 15.25 -11.89
C ASP A 82 -0.02 15.39 -13.14
N TYR A 83 -1.14 14.66 -13.16
CA TYR A 83 -2.16 14.74 -14.23
C TYR A 83 -3.49 15.32 -13.75
N GLY A 84 -3.54 15.86 -12.53
CA GLY A 84 -4.77 16.37 -11.90
C GLY A 84 -5.75 15.29 -11.42
N ASP A 85 -5.38 14.01 -11.51
CA ASP A 85 -6.18 12.88 -11.05
C ASP A 85 -5.82 12.49 -9.61
N ARG A 86 -6.82 11.96 -8.88
CA ARG A 86 -6.58 11.48 -7.52
C ARG A 86 -6.24 9.99 -7.51
N TRP A 87 -5.13 9.64 -6.87
CA TRP A 87 -4.70 8.25 -6.68
C TRP A 87 -4.80 7.81 -5.22
N THR A 88 -5.08 6.52 -5.00
CA THR A 88 -5.12 5.91 -3.66
C THR A 88 -4.44 4.54 -3.69
N LEU A 89 -3.75 4.20 -2.61
CA LEU A 89 -3.20 2.87 -2.36
C LEU A 89 -4.05 2.12 -1.34
N ASN A 90 -4.38 0.88 -1.64
CA ASN A 90 -5.14 -0.03 -0.79
C ASN A 90 -4.44 -1.39 -0.72
N PHE A 91 -4.83 -2.22 0.25
CA PHE A 91 -4.28 -3.57 0.40
C PHE A 91 -5.37 -4.63 0.28
N ASN A 92 -5.09 -5.70 -0.45
CA ASN A 92 -5.95 -6.88 -0.50
C ASN A 92 -5.10 -8.15 -0.43
N TYR A 93 -5.02 -8.76 0.75
CA TYR A 93 -4.19 -9.94 0.99
C TYR A 93 -4.69 -11.23 0.34
N ASN A 94 -5.83 -11.19 -0.36
CA ASN A 94 -6.38 -12.32 -1.09
C ASN A 94 -6.24 -12.19 -2.62
N GLN A 95 -5.84 -11.02 -3.15
CA GLN A 95 -5.76 -10.81 -4.59
C GLN A 95 -4.67 -11.66 -5.25
N THR A 96 -4.84 -11.98 -6.53
CA THR A 96 -3.82 -12.64 -7.36
C THR A 96 -3.36 -11.71 -8.48
N ASP A 97 -2.40 -12.16 -9.28
CA ASP A 97 -1.98 -11.53 -10.51
C ASP A 97 -3.01 -11.66 -11.67
N ARG A 98 -4.06 -12.48 -11.50
CA ARG A 98 -5.04 -12.75 -12.56
C ARG A 98 -6.14 -11.69 -12.62
N VAL A 99 -6.28 -11.02 -13.75
CA VAL A 99 -7.38 -10.10 -14.04
C VAL A 99 -8.28 -10.72 -15.11
N THR A 100 -9.57 -10.85 -14.82
CA THR A 100 -10.57 -11.38 -15.76
C THR A 100 -10.79 -10.42 -16.93
N GLU A 101 -11.34 -10.91 -18.04
CA GLU A 101 -11.66 -10.06 -19.20
C GLU A 101 -12.63 -8.93 -18.86
N GLU A 102 -13.60 -9.17 -17.98
CA GLU A 102 -14.52 -8.15 -17.52
C GLU A 102 -13.83 -7.06 -16.69
N GLU A 103 -12.91 -7.45 -15.81
CA GLU A 103 -12.09 -6.51 -15.05
C GLU A 103 -11.16 -5.70 -15.98
N ARG A 104 -10.54 -6.33 -16.98
CA ARG A 104 -9.72 -5.65 -17.99
C ARG A 104 -10.53 -4.64 -18.79
N ARG A 105 -11.74 -5.00 -19.22
CA ARG A 105 -12.69 -4.07 -19.87
C ARG A 105 -13.07 -2.89 -18.97
N ARG A 106 -13.06 -3.09 -17.64
CA ARG A 106 -13.24 -2.04 -16.63
C ARG A 106 -11.95 -1.28 -16.29
N GLY A 107 -10.91 -1.44 -17.11
CA GLY A 107 -9.64 -0.71 -17.03
C GLY A 107 -8.64 -1.27 -16.02
N TRP A 108 -8.92 -2.42 -15.39
CA TRP A 108 -7.97 -3.04 -14.47
C TRP A 108 -6.76 -3.60 -15.20
N LYS A 109 -5.60 -3.31 -14.64
CA LYS A 109 -4.29 -3.75 -15.07
C LYS A 109 -3.58 -4.40 -13.89
N VAL A 110 -2.56 -5.19 -14.19
CA VAL A 110 -1.75 -5.87 -13.18
C VAL A 110 -0.26 -5.66 -13.48
N SER A 111 0.53 -5.53 -12.43
CA SER A 111 1.99 -5.51 -12.45
C SER A 111 2.52 -6.29 -11.26
N THR A 112 3.70 -6.86 -11.44
CA THR A 112 4.41 -7.59 -10.40
C THR A 112 5.78 -6.97 -10.20
N TYR A 113 6.25 -6.93 -8.96
CA TYR A 113 7.60 -6.47 -8.62
C TYR A 113 8.23 -7.41 -7.59
N CYS A 114 9.55 -7.56 -7.66
CA CYS A 114 10.32 -8.35 -6.72
C CYS A 114 11.26 -7.42 -5.95
N ALA A 115 11.04 -7.34 -4.63
CA ALA A 115 11.76 -6.45 -3.72
C ALA A 115 12.57 -7.27 -2.71
N ARG A 116 13.56 -6.63 -2.07
CA ARG A 116 14.17 -7.21 -0.88
C ARG A 116 13.30 -6.98 0.33
N GLY A 117 13.25 -7.96 1.21
CA GLY A 117 12.55 -7.82 2.49
C GLY A 117 13.08 -8.80 3.52
N ASN A 118 12.76 -8.52 4.78
CA ASN A 118 13.07 -9.42 5.88
C ASN A 118 11.80 -10.03 6.43
N PHE A 119 11.92 -11.22 6.98
CA PHE A 119 10.81 -11.93 7.60
C PHE A 119 11.17 -12.26 9.03
N GLU A 120 10.15 -12.34 9.87
CA GLU A 120 10.25 -12.92 11.20
C GLU A 120 9.19 -14.00 11.37
N CYS A 121 9.59 -15.17 11.89
CA CYS A 121 8.66 -16.24 12.17
C CYS A 121 7.93 -15.96 13.48
N ALA A 122 6.61 -15.76 13.41
CA ALA A 122 5.78 -15.54 14.60
C ALA A 122 5.81 -16.69 15.62
N SER A 123 6.22 -17.91 15.23
CA SER A 123 6.25 -19.08 16.11
C SER A 123 7.60 -19.37 16.75
N CYS A 124 8.71 -19.08 16.07
CA CYS A 124 10.05 -19.41 16.56
C CYS A 124 11.03 -18.24 16.56
N THR A 125 10.53 -17.03 16.29
CA THR A 125 11.22 -15.73 16.29
C THR A 125 12.46 -15.64 15.39
N ARG A 126 12.73 -16.68 14.59
CA ARG A 126 13.80 -16.63 13.59
C ARG A 126 13.49 -15.58 12.55
N THR A 127 14.51 -14.79 12.23
CA THR A 127 14.49 -13.86 11.12
C THR A 127 15.27 -14.40 9.93
N TRP A 128 14.89 -13.98 8.72
CA TRP A 128 15.66 -14.23 7.51
C TRP A 128 15.40 -13.13 6.47
N ALA A 129 16.42 -12.80 5.70
CA ALA A 129 16.30 -11.90 4.56
C ALA A 129 15.92 -12.69 3.30
N SER A 130 15.23 -12.01 2.37
CA SER A 130 14.96 -12.51 1.02
C SER A 130 15.26 -11.41 0.02
N ALA A 131 16.00 -11.73 -1.04
CA ALA A 131 16.13 -10.85 -2.20
C ALA A 131 14.90 -10.89 -3.12
N ARG A 132 13.95 -11.80 -2.85
CA ARG A 132 12.77 -12.02 -3.70
C ARG A 132 11.51 -12.10 -2.86
N VAL A 133 10.96 -10.94 -2.57
CA VAL A 133 9.62 -10.76 -2.03
C VAL A 133 8.73 -10.26 -3.15
N VAL A 134 7.72 -11.06 -3.51
CA VAL A 134 6.82 -10.73 -4.63
C VAL A 134 5.75 -9.77 -4.15
N LEU A 135 5.56 -8.69 -4.90
CA LEU A 135 4.49 -7.72 -4.76
C LEU A 135 3.61 -7.79 -6.01
N VAL A 136 2.30 -7.93 -5.82
CA VAL A 136 1.33 -7.77 -6.91
C VAL A 136 0.60 -6.46 -6.71
N PHE A 137 0.52 -5.68 -7.78
CA PHE A 137 -0.26 -4.46 -7.86
C PHE A 137 -1.37 -4.65 -8.90
N ARG A 138 -2.62 -4.43 -8.50
CA ARG A 138 -3.71 -4.19 -9.43
C ARG A 138 -4.03 -2.72 -9.45
N TYR A 139 -4.21 -2.14 -10.61
CA TYR A 139 -4.44 -0.71 -10.73
C TYR A 139 -5.34 -0.35 -11.89
N ARG A 140 -6.02 0.78 -11.76
CA ARG A 140 -6.83 1.38 -12.83
C ARG A 140 -7.00 2.87 -12.60
N LEU A 141 -7.31 3.57 -13.69
CA LEU A 141 -7.79 4.94 -13.68
C LEU A 141 -9.19 4.96 -14.30
N LEU A 142 -10.16 5.52 -13.59
CA LEU A 142 -11.53 5.65 -14.07
C LEU A 142 -12.08 7.04 -13.70
N ARG A 143 -12.40 7.86 -14.72
CA ARG A 143 -13.01 9.19 -14.55
C ARG A 143 -12.25 10.07 -13.54
N GLY A 144 -10.93 10.12 -13.68
CA GLY A 144 -10.02 10.88 -12.83
C GLY A 144 -9.83 10.35 -11.40
N GLN A 145 -10.28 9.12 -11.14
CA GLN A 145 -10.03 8.40 -9.90
C GLN A 145 -9.17 7.18 -10.17
N GLY A 146 -7.92 7.27 -9.73
CA GLY A 146 -6.94 6.22 -9.73
C GLY A 146 -7.04 5.34 -8.48
N THR A 147 -6.84 4.04 -8.66
CA THR A 147 -6.79 3.08 -7.56
C THR A 147 -5.62 2.13 -7.80
N VAL A 148 -4.81 1.92 -6.77
CA VAL A 148 -3.82 0.85 -6.67
C VAL A 148 -4.23 -0.06 -5.51
N ILE A 149 -4.21 -1.37 -5.74
CA ILE A 149 -4.42 -2.41 -4.74
C ILE A 149 -3.17 -3.27 -4.72
N MET A 150 -2.45 -3.28 -3.60
CA MET A 150 -1.21 -4.04 -3.44
C MET A 150 -1.41 -5.28 -2.56
N ARG A 151 -0.65 -6.33 -2.86
CA ARG A 151 -0.46 -7.48 -1.99
C ARG A 151 1.02 -7.85 -1.91
N PRO A 152 1.63 -7.80 -0.72
CA PRO A 152 2.88 -8.51 -0.47
C PRO A 152 2.62 -10.01 -0.29
N PHE A 153 3.52 -10.83 -0.82
CA PHE A 153 3.49 -12.28 -0.63
C PHE A 153 4.49 -12.71 0.44
N GLY A 154 4.03 -13.60 1.32
CA GLY A 154 4.82 -14.06 2.46
C GLY A 154 5.75 -15.22 2.16
N GLN A 155 6.56 -15.58 3.16
CA GLN A 155 7.41 -16.77 3.15
C GLN A 155 7.19 -17.64 4.39
N ALA A 156 7.24 -18.95 4.20
CA ALA A 156 7.15 -19.93 5.27
C ALA A 156 8.50 -20.11 5.96
N CYS A 157 8.49 -20.30 7.28
CA CYS A 157 9.73 -20.54 8.03
C CYS A 157 10.27 -21.95 7.76
N ILE A 158 11.54 -22.04 7.34
CA ILE A 158 12.24 -23.30 7.06
C ILE A 158 12.26 -24.25 8.28
N ARG A 159 12.37 -23.71 9.50
CA ARG A 159 12.44 -24.51 10.73
C ARG A 159 11.11 -25.14 11.07
N CYS A 160 10.05 -24.33 11.02
CA CYS A 160 8.72 -24.76 11.45
C CYS A 160 8.05 -25.63 10.39
N ARG A 161 8.55 -25.65 9.15
CA ARG A 161 7.96 -26.35 7.98
C ARG A 161 6.44 -26.13 7.87
N GLY A 162 5.99 -24.95 8.30
CA GLY A 162 4.58 -24.64 8.45
C GLY A 162 3.92 -24.28 7.11
N ASN A 163 2.62 -24.54 7.00
CA ASN A 163 1.78 -24.04 5.91
C ASN A 163 1.37 -22.57 6.07
N LYS A 164 1.92 -21.87 7.08
CA LYS A 164 1.67 -20.46 7.35
C LYS A 164 2.80 -19.62 6.77
N PHE A 165 2.42 -18.54 6.09
CA PHE A 165 3.34 -17.55 5.54
C PHE A 165 3.43 -16.35 6.48
N ASN A 166 4.64 -15.86 6.70
CA ASN A 166 4.89 -14.63 7.44
C ASN A 166 4.99 -13.49 6.43
N LEU A 167 4.42 -12.34 6.75
CA LEU A 167 4.54 -11.16 5.90
C LEU A 167 5.95 -10.56 6.01
N PRO A 168 6.42 -9.92 4.93
CA PRO A 168 7.72 -9.25 4.90
C PRO A 168 7.69 -7.87 5.58
N GLY A 169 8.75 -7.53 6.29
CA GLY A 169 9.16 -6.14 6.53
C GLY A 169 10.08 -5.62 5.43
N PHE A 170 10.08 -4.31 5.25
CA PHE A 170 10.82 -3.62 4.19
C PHE A 170 11.57 -2.42 4.75
N ALA A 171 12.78 -2.19 4.22
CA ALA A 171 13.43 -0.90 4.36
C ALA A 171 12.71 0.13 3.47
N GLU A 172 12.66 1.39 3.91
CA GLU A 172 11.99 2.50 3.22
C GLU A 172 12.40 2.62 1.74
N LYS A 173 13.70 2.57 1.44
CA LYS A 173 14.20 2.59 0.05
C LYS A 173 13.62 1.49 -0.86
N GLU A 174 13.32 0.30 -0.31
CA GLU A 174 12.75 -0.80 -1.09
C GLU A 174 11.25 -0.56 -1.35
N VAL A 175 10.56 0.11 -0.43
CA VAL A 175 9.18 0.59 -0.58
C VAL A 175 9.11 1.66 -1.67
N GLU A 176 9.95 2.69 -1.57
CA GLU A 176 10.05 3.78 -2.54
C GLU A 176 10.31 3.25 -3.95
N GLN A 177 11.33 2.39 -4.11
CA GLN A 177 11.66 1.81 -5.42
C GLN A 177 10.51 0.97 -6.01
N ALA A 178 9.81 0.20 -5.18
CA ALA A 178 8.65 -0.57 -5.63
C ALA A 178 7.52 0.34 -6.12
N LEU A 179 7.26 1.44 -5.42
CA LEU A 179 6.23 2.42 -5.75
C LEU A 179 6.58 3.24 -6.99
N LEU A 180 7.83 3.68 -7.15
CA LEU A 180 8.31 4.37 -8.36
C LEU A 180 8.13 3.49 -9.61
N ARG A 181 8.47 2.20 -9.51
CA ARG A 181 8.21 1.25 -10.61
C ARG A 181 6.72 1.08 -10.88
N GLN A 182 5.89 1.12 -9.84
CA GLN A 182 4.44 1.07 -9.99
C GLN A 182 3.89 2.34 -10.66
N PHE A 183 4.40 3.52 -10.31
CA PHE A 183 4.05 4.80 -10.90
C PHE A 183 4.46 4.88 -12.36
N TYR A 184 5.65 4.39 -12.71
CA TYR A 184 6.04 4.20 -14.11
C TYR A 184 5.02 3.35 -14.89
N LYS A 185 4.54 2.23 -14.33
CA LYS A 185 3.49 1.42 -14.96
C LYS A 185 2.15 2.17 -15.09
N ILE A 186 1.83 3.06 -14.16
CA ILE A 186 0.64 3.91 -14.24
C ILE A 186 0.80 4.94 -15.36
N ARG A 187 1.90 5.70 -15.41
CA ARG A 187 2.19 6.68 -16.47
C ARG A 187 2.10 6.06 -17.85
N LYS A 188 2.82 4.96 -18.05
CA LYS A 188 2.81 4.20 -19.31
C LYS A 188 1.41 3.72 -19.69
N ASN A 189 0.70 3.05 -18.78
CA ASN A 189 -0.51 2.31 -19.17
C ASN A 189 -1.83 3.07 -18.98
N CYS A 190 -1.85 4.10 -18.15
CA CYS A 190 -3.05 4.93 -17.90
C CYS A 190 -2.97 6.27 -18.62
N TYR A 191 -1.77 6.87 -18.73
CA TYR A 191 -1.57 8.19 -19.35
C TYR A 191 -0.93 8.11 -20.74
N ARG A 192 -0.44 6.93 -21.16
CA ARG A 192 0.18 6.69 -22.46
C ARG A 192 1.42 7.55 -22.69
N GLU A 193 2.19 7.80 -21.63
CA GLU A 193 3.53 8.35 -21.80
C GLU A 193 4.36 7.41 -22.66
N GLU A 194 5.02 7.99 -23.65
CA GLU A 194 5.98 7.29 -24.50
C GLU A 194 7.24 7.00 -23.69
N ASP A 195 7.92 5.90 -24.00
CA ASP A 195 9.16 5.55 -23.33
C ASP A 195 10.25 6.53 -23.80
N ASP A 196 10.69 7.45 -22.93
CA ASP A 196 12.04 8.02 -23.06
C ASP A 196 13.01 6.87 -22.74
N ASP A 197 13.68 6.38 -23.77
CA ASP A 197 14.65 5.27 -23.80
C ASP A 197 14.80 4.44 -22.51
N GLU A 198 14.28 3.22 -22.60
CA GLU A 198 14.52 2.06 -21.77
C GLU A 198 15.93 2.04 -21.12
N ASP A 199 16.06 2.50 -19.87
CA ASP A 199 17.02 1.86 -18.96
C ASP A 199 16.43 0.50 -18.60
N SER A 200 16.71 -0.40 -19.54
CA SER A 200 16.56 -1.83 -19.51
C SER A 200 16.63 -2.38 -18.09
N GLY A 201 15.58 -3.07 -17.69
CA GLY A 201 15.74 -4.48 -17.34
C GLY A 201 16.73 -4.85 -16.24
N ARG A 202 17.22 -3.96 -15.38
CA ARG A 202 17.86 -4.38 -14.14
C ARG A 202 16.76 -4.63 -13.12
N SER A 203 16.15 -5.80 -13.27
CA SER A 203 15.77 -6.65 -12.14
C SER A 203 17.04 -7.14 -11.44
N SER A 204 17.89 -6.20 -11.06
CA SER A 204 19.09 -6.43 -10.30
C SER A 204 19.11 -5.34 -9.26
N SER A 205 18.21 -5.50 -8.31
CA SER A 205 18.62 -5.54 -6.92
C SER A 205 19.98 -6.28 -6.84
N GLU A 206 21.08 -5.61 -7.15
CA GLU A 206 22.46 -6.07 -7.00
C GLU A 206 23.09 -5.19 -5.93
N SER A 207 22.54 -5.28 -4.72
CA SER A 207 23.40 -5.21 -3.56
C SER A 207 23.94 -6.63 -3.36
N GLU A 208 25.26 -6.71 -3.27
CA GLU A 208 26.09 -7.91 -3.07
C GLU A 208 25.83 -8.64 -1.74
N ALA A 209 24.61 -8.54 -1.19
CA ALA A 209 24.16 -9.41 -0.13
C ALA A 209 23.95 -10.79 -0.75
N ARG A 210 24.89 -11.72 -0.46
CA ARG A 210 24.79 -13.15 -0.76
C ARG A 210 23.54 -13.73 -0.07
N THR A 211 22.38 -13.53 -0.67
CA THR A 211 21.16 -14.19 -0.22
C THR A 211 21.23 -15.65 -0.65
N LYS A 212 20.68 -16.54 0.19
CA LYS A 212 20.57 -17.94 -0.17
C LYS A 212 19.71 -18.06 -1.45
N PRO A 213 19.92 -19.12 -2.26
CA PRO A 213 19.06 -19.40 -3.40
C PRO A 213 17.57 -19.34 -3.04
N HIS A 214 16.75 -18.85 -3.97
CA HIS A 214 15.33 -18.68 -3.74
C HIS A 214 14.64 -20.04 -3.49
N GLU A 215 14.22 -20.30 -2.26
CA GLU A 215 13.54 -21.55 -1.89
C GLU A 215 12.07 -21.52 -2.31
N LYS A 216 11.78 -21.91 -3.58
CA LYS A 216 10.44 -21.92 -4.19
C LYS A 216 9.35 -22.57 -3.30
N ASN A 217 9.70 -23.63 -2.56
CA ASN A 217 8.77 -24.33 -1.66
C ASN A 217 8.32 -23.50 -0.44
N LEU A 218 9.11 -22.51 -0.03
CA LEU A 218 8.80 -21.62 1.10
C LEU A 218 8.13 -20.32 0.65
N CYS A 219 8.19 -19.97 -0.64
CA CYS A 219 7.62 -18.75 -1.19
C CYS A 219 6.11 -18.91 -1.48
N GLN A 220 5.27 -18.02 -0.91
CA GLN A 220 3.83 -18.03 -1.16
C GLN A 220 3.51 -17.80 -2.64
N ALA A 221 4.22 -16.88 -3.30
CA ALA A 221 3.98 -16.57 -4.71
C ALA A 221 4.35 -17.74 -5.63
N CYS A 222 5.45 -18.48 -5.36
CA CYS A 222 5.79 -19.70 -6.10
C CYS A 222 4.70 -20.76 -5.99
N ARG A 223 4.15 -20.99 -4.79
CA ARG A 223 3.04 -21.95 -4.60
C ARG A 223 1.77 -21.56 -5.36
N MET A 224 1.64 -20.29 -5.74
CA MET A 224 0.53 -19.78 -6.54
C MET A 224 0.87 -19.63 -8.04
N GLY A 225 2.11 -19.92 -8.44
CA GLY A 225 2.58 -19.75 -9.82
C GLY A 225 2.75 -18.29 -10.25
N ILE A 226 2.94 -17.36 -9.31
CA ILE A 226 3.02 -15.90 -9.56
C ILE A 226 4.46 -15.37 -9.51
N CYS A 227 5.38 -16.12 -8.91
CA CYS A 227 6.74 -15.61 -8.64
C CYS A 227 7.47 -15.22 -9.93
N CYS A 228 8.22 -14.12 -9.88
CA CYS A 228 9.13 -13.71 -10.95
C CYS A 228 10.06 -14.89 -11.32
N VAL A 229 10.13 -15.20 -12.62
CA VAL A 229 10.97 -16.28 -13.13
C VAL A 229 12.43 -15.93 -12.80
N ASP A 230 13.20 -16.92 -12.37
CA ASP A 230 14.64 -16.84 -12.55
C ASP A 230 14.83 -16.79 -14.08
N ASP A 231 15.58 -15.83 -14.60
CA ASP A 231 16.13 -16.01 -15.94
C ASP A 231 16.94 -17.31 -15.85
N GLU A 232 16.35 -18.43 -16.28
CA GLU A 232 17.07 -19.68 -16.41
C GLU A 232 18.12 -19.38 -17.48
N ASP A 233 19.38 -19.29 -17.07
CA ASP A 233 20.51 -19.22 -17.97
C ASP A 233 20.33 -20.36 -18.99
N ASP A 234 19.93 -20.00 -20.22
CA ASP A 234 19.91 -20.90 -21.37
C ASP A 234 21.38 -21.32 -21.63
N ASP A 235 21.75 -22.50 -21.12
CA ASP A 235 22.98 -23.24 -21.45
C ASP A 235 23.04 -23.64 -22.94
#